data_AF-A0A1Q6Q6H0-F1
#
_entry.id   AF-A0A1Q6Q6H0-F1
#
_cell.length_a   1.000
_cell.length_b   1.000
_cell.length_c   1.000
_cell.angle_alpha   90.00
_cell.angle_beta   90.00
_cell.angle_gamma   90.00
#
_symmetry.space_group_name_H-M   'P 1'
#
loop_
_entity.id
_entity.type
_entity.pdbx_description
1 polymer ?
#
loop_
_entity_poly.entity_id
_entity_poly.type
_entity_poly.pdbx_seq_one_letter_code
_entity_poly.pdbx_strand_id
1 'polypeptide(L)'
;MTQQRAEAADPGTGSTTALPEYEQQLQALINQLYAVKARAESSLNNTIQSATAEYKALPAAKQTKSRKIAIVMGKASELKAMEASCDKEVDDIVNQMRALLTQNGQSTALADEALAAYKAQKSEMVSSLTSKLYG
;
A
#
# COMPACT_ATOMS: atom_id res chain seq x y z
N MET A 1 18.40 -29.87 -54.46
CA MET A 1 19.31 -30.53 -53.50
C MET A 1 20.57 -29.69 -53.43
N THR A 2 21.03 -29.09 -52.33
CA THR A 2 20.65 -29.11 -50.92
C THR A 2 21.31 -27.87 -50.28
N GLN A 3 20.59 -27.27 -49.33
CA GLN A 3 21.00 -26.51 -48.13
C GLN A 3 22.51 -26.29 -47.90
N GLN A 4 22.98 -25.17 -47.33
CA GLN A 4 22.73 -24.84 -45.93
C GLN A 4 23.22 -23.42 -45.58
N ARG A 5 22.42 -22.75 -44.74
CA ARG A 5 22.71 -21.57 -43.93
C ARG A 5 23.98 -21.78 -43.11
N ALA A 6 24.85 -20.77 -43.03
CA ALA A 6 25.74 -20.59 -41.90
C ALA A 6 25.16 -19.45 -41.05
N GLU A 7 24.50 -19.85 -39.98
CA GLU A 7 24.13 -19.01 -38.85
C GLU A 7 25.41 -18.54 -38.14
N ALA A 8 25.63 -17.24 -38.09
CA ALA A 8 26.40 -16.64 -37.01
C ALA A 8 25.38 -16.21 -35.95
N ALA A 9 25.05 -17.17 -35.07
CA ALA A 9 24.42 -16.87 -33.80
C ALA A 9 25.45 -16.12 -32.95
N ASP A 10 25.24 -14.83 -32.75
CA ASP A 10 25.87 -14.12 -31.62
C ASP A 10 25.11 -14.55 -30.35
N PRO A 11 25.79 -15.18 -29.38
CA PRO A 11 25.14 -15.63 -28.16
C PRO A 11 24.75 -14.41 -27.35
N GLY A 12 23.46 -14.35 -27.01
CA GLY A 12 22.85 -13.24 -26.31
C GLY A 12 23.70 -12.76 -25.15
N THR A 13 24.24 -11.56 -25.29
CA THR A 13 24.48 -10.73 -24.13
C THR A 13 23.09 -10.31 -23.67
N GLY A 14 22.52 -11.11 -22.76
CA GLY A 14 21.45 -10.65 -21.89
C GLY A 14 22.00 -9.46 -21.12
N SER A 15 21.98 -8.29 -21.77
CA SER A 15 22.16 -7.03 -21.10
C SER A 15 20.92 -6.93 -20.24
N THR A 16 21.02 -7.36 -18.99
CA THR A 16 20.34 -6.63 -17.92
C THR A 16 20.93 -5.23 -17.98
N THR A 17 20.46 -4.43 -18.94
CA THR A 17 20.80 -3.02 -19.05
C THR A 17 20.35 -2.47 -17.72
N ALA A 18 21.31 -2.08 -16.88
CA ALA A 18 21.01 -1.43 -15.62
C ALA A 18 20.05 -0.29 -15.94
N LEU A 19 18.87 -0.30 -15.32
CA LEU A 19 17.91 0.78 -15.48
C LEU A 19 18.64 2.10 -15.21
N PRO A 20 18.43 3.15 -16.01
CA PRO A 20 18.89 4.50 -15.70
C PRO A 20 18.63 4.83 -14.24
N GLU A 21 19.52 5.62 -13.62
CA GLU A 21 19.42 5.98 -12.19
C GLU A 21 18.03 6.55 -11.83
N TYR A 22 17.47 7.34 -12.75
CA TYR A 22 16.09 7.83 -12.69
C TYR A 22 15.04 6.71 -12.56
N GLU A 23 15.10 5.68 -13.41
CA GLU A 23 14.14 4.57 -13.40
C GLU A 23 14.30 3.71 -12.14
N GLN A 24 15.53 3.54 -11.63
CA GLN A 24 15.78 2.85 -10.37
C GLN A 24 15.17 3.61 -9.17
N GLN A 25 15.39 4.93 -9.10
CA GLN A 25 14.85 5.77 -8.03
C GLN A 25 13.31 5.79 -8.09
N LEU A 26 12.73 5.89 -9.29
CA LEU A 26 11.28 5.85 -9.47
C LEU A 26 10.70 4.50 -9.02
N GLN A 27 11.33 3.39 -9.40
CA GLN A 27 10.89 2.06 -8.99
C GLN A 27 11.02 1.87 -7.46
N ALA A 28 12.07 2.41 -6.85
CA ALA A 28 12.24 2.37 -5.39
C ALA A 28 11.09 3.11 -4.67
N LEU A 29 10.71 4.29 -5.16
CA LEU A 29 9.59 5.07 -4.62
C LEU A 29 8.25 4.35 -4.79
N ILE A 30 8.02 3.73 -5.95
CA ILE A 30 6.85 2.90 -6.21
C ILE A 30 6.79 1.71 -5.24
N ASN A 31 7.91 1.02 -5.04
CA ASN A 31 7.99 -0.11 -4.10
C ASN A 31 7.74 0.32 -2.66
N GLN A 32 8.26 1.49 -2.25
CA GLN A 32 7.97 2.07 -0.94
C GLN A 32 6.48 2.37 -0.77
N LEU A 33 5.82 2.93 -1.80
CA LEU A 33 4.39 3.20 -1.75
C LEU A 33 3.58 1.91 -1.57
N TYR A 34 3.92 0.85 -2.32
CA TYR A 34 3.30 -0.46 -2.14
C TYR A 34 3.53 -1.03 -0.73
N ALA A 35 4.71 -0.82 -0.14
CA ALA A 35 4.99 -1.25 1.21
C ALA A 35 4.18 -0.47 2.26
N VAL A 36 3.95 0.84 2.07
CA VAL A 36 3.06 1.63 2.94
C VAL A 36 1.63 1.12 2.83
N LYS A 37 1.14 0.88 1.60
CA LYS A 37 -0.19 0.30 1.34
C LYS A 37 -0.38 -1.04 2.05
N ALA A 38 0.55 -1.98 1.87
CA ALA A 38 0.49 -3.30 2.50
C ALA A 38 0.51 -3.21 4.04
N ARG A 39 1.28 -2.27 4.60
CA ARG A 39 1.31 -2.01 6.06
C ARG A 39 -0.02 -1.45 6.56
N ALA A 40 -0.65 -0.54 5.83
CA ALA A 40 -1.97 0.00 6.20
C ALA A 40 -3.03 -1.11 6.20
N GLU A 41 -3.08 -1.92 5.14
CA GLU A 41 -3.99 -3.08 5.04
C GLU A 41 -3.75 -4.11 6.15
N SER A 42 -2.49 -4.46 6.43
CA SER A 42 -2.13 -5.41 7.48
C SER A 42 -2.52 -4.88 8.86
N SER A 43 -2.22 -3.62 9.15
CA SER A 43 -2.54 -2.98 10.44
C SER A 43 -4.04 -2.93 10.70
N LEU A 44 -4.82 -2.66 9.64
CA LEU A 44 -6.26 -2.72 9.70
C LEU A 44 -6.76 -4.13 10.05
N ASN A 45 -6.30 -5.13 9.29
CA ASN A 45 -6.71 -6.52 9.50
C ASN A 45 -6.33 -7.01 10.89
N ASN A 46 -5.15 -6.64 11.39
CA ASN A 46 -4.71 -6.94 12.75
C ASN A 46 -5.61 -6.27 13.79
N THR A 47 -6.03 -5.03 13.56
CA THR A 47 -6.93 -4.32 14.48
C THR A 47 -8.31 -4.97 14.53
N ILE A 48 -8.87 -5.37 13.38
CA ILE A 48 -10.15 -6.09 13.32
C ILE A 48 -10.05 -7.42 14.06
N GLN A 49 -8.98 -8.18 13.83
CA GLN A 49 -8.74 -9.46 14.51
C GLN A 49 -8.58 -9.26 16.01
N SER A 50 -7.81 -8.25 16.43
CA SER A 50 -7.62 -7.90 17.84
C SER A 50 -8.95 -7.53 18.52
N ALA A 51 -9.74 -6.63 17.92
CA ALA A 51 -11.05 -6.25 18.44
C ALA A 51 -12.03 -7.44 18.52
N THR A 52 -11.98 -8.33 17.52
CA THR A 52 -12.81 -9.55 17.49
C THR A 52 -12.37 -10.52 18.59
N ALA A 53 -11.07 -10.72 18.78
CA ALA A 53 -10.52 -11.59 19.82
C ALA A 53 -10.86 -11.06 21.22
N GLU A 54 -10.70 -9.75 21.44
CA GLU A 54 -11.05 -9.10 22.70
C GLU A 54 -12.54 -9.28 23.01
N TYR A 55 -13.42 -9.12 22.02
CA TYR A 55 -14.86 -9.34 22.19
C TYR A 55 -15.19 -10.80 22.51
N LYS A 56 -14.59 -11.75 21.78
CA LYS A 56 -14.83 -13.20 21.98
C LYS A 56 -14.27 -13.73 23.29
N ALA A 57 -13.23 -13.12 23.83
CA ALA A 57 -12.66 -13.46 25.13
C ALA A 57 -13.58 -13.09 26.31
N LEU A 58 -14.61 -12.27 26.08
CA LEU A 58 -15.58 -11.92 27.10
C LEU A 58 -16.52 -13.09 27.42
N PRO A 59 -16.96 -13.23 28.69
CA PRO A 59 -18.07 -14.12 29.04
C PRO A 59 -19.31 -13.82 28.18
N ALA A 60 -20.09 -14.84 27.82
CA ALA A 60 -21.25 -14.68 26.94
C ALA A 60 -22.23 -13.57 27.40
N ALA A 61 -22.48 -13.45 28.70
CA ALA A 61 -23.33 -12.39 29.27
C ALA A 61 -22.79 -10.96 29.05
N LYS A 62 -21.48 -10.81 28.78
CA LYS A 62 -20.80 -9.53 28.52
C LYS A 62 -20.59 -9.25 27.03
N GLN A 63 -20.89 -10.21 26.15
CA GLN A 63 -20.86 -10.04 24.69
C GLN A 63 -22.09 -9.26 24.21
N THR A 64 -22.15 -7.99 24.59
CA THR A 64 -23.24 -7.07 24.25
C THR A 64 -22.84 -6.13 23.12
N LYS A 65 -23.83 -5.58 22.40
CA LYS A 65 -23.59 -4.57 21.34
C LYS A 65 -22.82 -3.36 21.87
N SER A 66 -23.14 -2.86 23.06
CA SER A 66 -22.44 -1.74 23.70
C SER A 66 -20.97 -2.06 23.98
N ARG A 67 -20.67 -3.30 24.39
CA ARG A 67 -19.28 -3.73 24.60
C ARG A 67 -18.52 -3.88 23.28
N LYS A 68 -19.15 -4.37 22.22
CA LYS A 68 -18.57 -4.39 20.85
C LYS A 68 -18.16 -2.97 20.43
N ILE A 69 -19.05 -1.98 20.59
CA ILE A 69 -18.76 -0.57 20.25
C ILE A 69 -17.61 0.00 21.09
N ALA A 70 -17.58 -0.27 22.40
CA ALA A 70 -16.52 0.23 23.27
C ALA A 70 -15.13 -0.29 22.88
N ILE A 71 -15.02 -1.59 22.54
CA ILE A 71 -13.76 -2.20 22.08
C ILE A 71 -13.29 -1.54 20.79
N VAL A 72 -14.21 -1.38 19.84
CA VAL A 72 -13.94 -0.73 18.56
C VAL A 72 -13.46 0.70 18.73
N MET A 73 -14.13 1.48 19.58
CA MET A 73 -13.72 2.85 19.88
C MET A 73 -12.34 2.90 20.54
N GLY A 74 -12.02 1.97 21.44
CA GLY A 74 -10.68 1.85 22.02
C GLY A 74 -9.59 1.63 20.97
N LYS A 75 -9.89 0.86 19.93
CA LYS A 75 -8.97 0.59 18.80
C LYS A 75 -8.92 1.71 17.75
N ALA A 76 -9.91 2.60 17.71
CA ALA A 76 -9.94 3.71 16.77
C ALA A 76 -8.76 4.68 16.97
N SER A 77 -8.30 4.89 18.20
CA SER A 77 -7.14 5.75 18.49
C SER A 77 -5.83 5.18 17.93
N GLU A 78 -5.63 3.86 18.07
CA GLU A 78 -4.48 3.14 17.51
C GLU A 78 -4.49 3.22 15.96
N LEU A 79 -5.66 2.98 15.36
CA LEU A 79 -5.85 3.10 13.90
C LEU A 79 -5.56 4.51 13.40
N LYS A 80 -6.05 5.54 14.10
CA LYS A 80 -5.85 6.94 13.69
C LYS A 80 -4.37 7.36 13.74
N ALA A 81 -3.62 6.88 14.72
CA ALA A 81 -2.18 7.14 14.80
C ALA A 81 -1.42 6.46 13.66
N MET A 82 -1.77 5.20 13.35
CA MET A 82 -1.20 4.47 12.22
C MET A 82 -1.54 5.12 10.88
N GLU A 83 -2.80 5.54 10.70
CA GLU A 83 -3.27 6.27 9.52
C GLU A 83 -2.47 7.55 9.30
N ALA A 84 -2.24 8.35 10.33
CA ALA A 84 -1.45 9.57 10.23
C ALA A 84 0.02 9.30 9.83
N SER A 85 0.61 8.20 10.32
CA SER A 85 1.95 7.77 9.91
C SER A 85 1.98 7.36 8.44
N CYS A 86 1.04 6.52 8.01
CA CYS A 86 0.95 6.09 6.62
C CYS A 86 0.69 7.27 5.67
N ASP A 87 -0.23 8.17 6.03
CA ASP A 87 -0.51 9.38 5.24
C ASP A 87 0.75 10.22 5.06
N LYS A 88 1.52 10.43 6.14
CA LYS A 88 2.77 11.17 6.06
C LYS A 88 3.80 10.47 5.17
N GLU A 89 3.97 9.15 5.32
CA GLU A 89 4.89 8.38 4.47
C GLU A 89 4.49 8.45 2.99
N VAL A 90 3.20 8.34 2.67
CA VAL A 90 2.70 8.48 1.30
C VAL A 90 2.96 9.88 0.77
N ASP A 91 2.65 10.93 1.54
CA ASP A 91 2.90 12.31 1.12
C ASP A 91 4.40 12.54 0.85
N ASP A 92 5.28 12.02 1.70
CA ASP A 92 6.74 12.13 1.52
C ASP A 92 7.23 11.37 0.28
N ILE A 93 6.70 10.17 0.00
CA ILE A 93 7.02 9.39 -1.20
C ILE A 93 6.53 10.08 -2.46
N VAL A 94 5.26 10.54 -2.47
CA VAL A 94 4.66 11.23 -3.61
C VAL A 94 5.41 12.52 -3.91
N ASN A 95 5.81 13.28 -2.89
CA ASN A 95 6.61 14.49 -3.08
C ASN A 95 7.98 14.18 -3.68
N GLN A 96 8.64 13.09 -3.26
CA GLN A 96 9.88 12.62 -3.88
C GLN A 96 9.66 12.19 -5.34
N MET A 97 8.57 11.49 -5.64
CA MET A 97 8.22 11.12 -7.02
C MET A 97 7.99 12.36 -7.89
N ARG A 98 7.23 13.36 -7.41
CA ARG A 98 7.00 14.62 -8.13
C ARG A 98 8.30 15.37 -8.40
N ALA A 99 9.18 15.45 -7.40
CA ALA A 99 10.47 16.10 -7.54
C ALA A 99 11.35 15.39 -8.56
N LEU A 100 11.42 14.05 -8.51
CA LEU A 100 12.18 13.24 -9.46
C LEU A 100 11.63 13.39 -10.89
N LEU A 101 10.31 13.31 -11.08
CA LEU A 101 9.66 13.48 -12.37
C LEU A 101 9.95 14.87 -12.95
N THR A 102 9.77 15.93 -12.15
CA THR A 102 9.98 17.31 -12.59
C THR A 102 11.44 17.58 -12.96
N GLN A 103 12.40 17.09 -12.17
CA GLN A 103 13.83 17.22 -12.46
C GLN A 103 14.23 16.56 -13.78
N ASN A 104 13.50 15.52 -14.19
CA ASN A 104 13.73 14.78 -15.44
C ASN A 104 12.82 15.26 -16.59
N GLY A 105 12.11 16.39 -16.42
CA GLY A 105 11.20 16.93 -17.44
C GLY A 105 9.97 16.05 -17.72
N GLN A 106 9.63 15.14 -16.79
CA GLN A 106 8.50 14.22 -16.87
C GLN A 106 7.26 14.79 -16.18
N SER A 107 6.09 14.30 -16.58
CA SER A 107 4.81 14.66 -15.94
C SER A 107 4.71 14.09 -14.53
N THR A 108 4.14 14.85 -13.60
CA THR A 108 3.85 14.39 -12.23
C THR A 108 2.58 13.55 -12.11
N ALA A 109 1.85 13.33 -13.21
CA ALA A 109 0.57 12.63 -13.22
C ALA A 109 0.65 11.24 -12.54
N LEU A 110 1.76 10.52 -12.70
CA LEU A 110 1.98 9.24 -12.04
C LEU A 110 1.96 9.35 -10.51
N ALA A 111 2.60 10.38 -9.96
CA ALA A 111 2.64 10.63 -8.52
C ALA A 111 1.25 11.08 -8.00
N ASP A 112 0.52 11.85 -8.80
CA ASP A 112 -0.82 12.32 -8.46
C ASP A 112 -1.85 11.17 -8.50
N GLU A 113 -1.77 10.29 -9.48
CA GLU A 113 -2.56 9.07 -9.58
C GLU A 113 -2.26 8.12 -8.41
N ALA A 114 -0.99 7.96 -8.05
CA ALA A 114 -0.56 7.17 -6.91
C ALA A 114 -1.16 7.68 -5.58
N LEU A 115 -1.18 9.00 -5.37
CA LEU A 115 -1.83 9.61 -4.21
C LEU A 115 -3.35 9.41 -4.22
N ALA A 116 -3.99 9.56 -5.38
CA ALA A 116 -5.43 9.37 -5.53
C ALA A 116 -5.84 7.92 -5.24
N ALA A 117 -5.09 6.94 -5.76
CA ALA A 117 -5.32 5.52 -5.51
C ALA A 117 -5.20 5.17 -4.01
N TYR A 118 -4.19 5.73 -3.32
CA TYR A 118 -4.05 5.56 -1.87
C TYR A 118 -5.25 6.13 -1.10
N LYS A 119 -5.71 7.35 -1.44
CA LYS A 119 -6.88 7.98 -0.80
C LYS A 119 -8.18 7.19 -1.04
N ALA A 120 -8.38 6.69 -2.26
CA ALA A 120 -9.54 5.88 -2.61
C ALA A 120 -9.56 4.58 -1.78
N GLN A 121 -8.43 3.87 -1.75
CA GLN A 121 -8.29 2.67 -0.95
C GLN A 121 -8.54 2.91 0.55
N LYS A 122 -8.00 4.00 1.10
CA LYS A 122 -8.23 4.38 2.49
C LYS A 122 -9.72 4.57 2.79
N SER A 123 -10.45 5.22 1.88
CA SER A 123 -11.90 5.41 2.00
C SER A 123 -12.66 4.08 2.00
N GLU A 124 -12.33 3.16 1.09
CA GLU A 124 -12.91 1.81 1.04
C GLU A 124 -12.64 1.03 2.33
N MET A 125 -11.42 1.18 2.85
CA MET A 125 -10.99 0.52 4.08
C MET A 125 -11.78 0.97 5.30
N VAL A 126 -11.98 2.29 5.45
CA VAL A 126 -12.81 2.89 6.52
C VAL A 126 -14.27 2.47 6.39
N SER A 127 -14.79 2.41 5.15
CA SER A 127 -16.15 1.93 4.88
C SER A 127 -16.32 0.46 5.28
N SER A 128 -15.37 -0.41 4.91
CA SER A 128 -15.38 -1.84 5.28
C SER A 128 -15.36 -2.05 6.78
N LEU A 129 -14.53 -1.28 7.51
CA LEU A 129 -14.53 -1.27 8.96
C LEU A 129 -15.90 -0.90 9.51
N THR A 130 -16.42 0.25 9.09
CA THR A 130 -17.72 0.75 9.57
C THR A 130 -18.80 -0.32 9.37
N SER A 131 -18.83 -0.97 8.20
CA SER A 131 -19.76 -2.05 7.91
C SER A 131 -19.56 -3.29 8.79
N LYS A 132 -18.33 -3.79 8.98
CA LYS A 132 -18.06 -4.97 9.83
C LYS A 132 -18.33 -4.72 11.32
N LEU A 133 -18.19 -3.48 11.75
CA LEU A 133 -18.32 -3.10 13.15
C LEU A 133 -19.77 -2.82 13.54
N TYR A 134 -20.53 -2.12 12.66
CA TYR A 134 -21.91 -1.73 12.91
C TYR A 134 -22.97 -2.58 12.20
N GLY A 135 -22.58 -3.34 11.18
CA GLY A 135 -23.42 -4.34 10.51
C GLY A 135 -23.52 -5.67 11.27
#